data_AF-A0A7I7JYH5-F1
#
_entry.id   AF-A0A7I7JYH5-F1
#
_cell.length_a   1.000
_cell.length_b   1.000
_cell.length_c   1.000
_cell.angle_alpha   90.00
_cell.angle_beta   90.00
_cell.angle_gamma   90.00
#
_symmetry.space_group_name_H-M   'P 1'
#
loop_
_entity.id
_entity.type
_entity.pdbx_description
1 polymer ?
#
loop_
_entity_poly.entity_id
_entity_poly.type
_entity_poly.pdbx_seq_one_letter_code
_entity_poly.pdbx_strand_id
1 'polypeptide(L)'
;MLQGPVEPRQFTSWAFTDRAKRSGLVPSMGSIGDCYDNAMIESFWGRLQTELLNRKRWKTRIELANAIFDYLAIFHNRQRRHSALGMRTPIEFELLHQSAQPVA
;
A
#
# COMPACT_ATOMS: atom_id res chain seq x y z
N MET A 1 25.67 -3.29 -11.13
CA MET A 1 24.70 -4.35 -11.45
C MET A 1 23.56 -4.26 -10.45
N LEU A 2 22.41 -3.72 -10.87
CA LEU A 2 21.17 -3.85 -10.11
C LEU A 2 20.72 -5.31 -10.27
N GLN A 3 20.67 -6.07 -9.19
CA GLN A 3 20.09 -7.41 -9.22
C GLN A 3 18.62 -7.28 -9.69
N GLY A 4 18.19 -8.14 -10.60
CA GLY A 4 16.79 -8.18 -11.04
C GLY A 4 15.86 -8.41 -9.85
N PRO A 5 14.59 -7.96 -9.91
CA PRO A 5 13.65 -8.10 -8.80
C PRO A 5 13.51 -9.59 -8.45
N VAL A 6 14.02 -9.97 -7.28
CA VAL A 6 13.79 -11.31 -6.73
C VAL A 6 12.42 -11.28 -6.10
N GLU A 7 11.43 -11.82 -6.80
CA GLU A 7 10.10 -12.01 -6.25
C GLU A 7 10.21 -12.82 -4.94
N PRO A 8 9.78 -12.26 -3.80
CA PRO A 8 9.87 -12.97 -2.53
C PRO A 8 9.12 -14.29 -2.61
N ARG A 9 9.78 -15.40 -2.26
CA ARG A 9 9.22 -16.77 -2.29
C ARG A 9 7.87 -16.90 -1.57
N GLN A 10 7.56 -15.98 -0.65
CA GLN A 10 6.29 -15.92 0.05
C GLN A 10 5.09 -15.66 -0.89
N PHE A 11 5.23 -14.78 -1.89
CA PHE A 11 4.14 -14.39 -2.80
C PHE A 11 3.95 -15.37 -3.95
N THR A 12 5.01 -16.12 -4.31
CA THR A 12 4.95 -17.22 -5.29
C THR A 12 4.65 -18.57 -4.64
N SER A 13 4.46 -18.63 -3.32
CA SER A 13 4.16 -19.87 -2.62
C SER A 13 2.80 -20.43 -3.01
N TRP A 14 2.70 -21.76 -3.05
CA TRP A 14 1.45 -22.45 -3.34
C TRP A 14 0.37 -22.11 -2.31
N ALA A 15 0.74 -22.06 -1.02
CA ALA A 15 -0.19 -21.73 0.06
C ALA A 15 -0.80 -20.32 -0.09
N PHE A 16 0.00 -19.32 -0.50
CA PHE A 16 -0.50 -17.97 -0.75
C PHE A 16 -1.44 -17.93 -1.97
N THR A 17 -1.02 -18.56 -3.07
CA THR A 17 -1.80 -18.59 -4.32
C THR A 17 -3.13 -19.32 -4.17
N ASP A 18 -3.14 -20.47 -3.48
CA ASP A 18 -4.35 -21.24 -3.19
C ASP A 18 -5.32 -20.44 -2.31
N ARG A 19 -4.82 -19.77 -1.27
CA ARG A 19 -5.66 -18.90 -0.42
C ARG A 19 -6.26 -17.73 -1.20
N ALA A 20 -5.48 -17.09 -2.08
CA ALA A 20 -5.98 -16.00 -2.91
C ALA A 20 -7.12 -16.47 -3.83
N LYS A 21 -6.92 -17.59 -4.54
CA LYS A 21 -7.93 -18.19 -5.41
C LYS A 21 -9.21 -18.55 -4.66
N ARG A 22 -9.10 -19.15 -3.46
CA ARG A 22 -10.26 -19.49 -2.61
C ARG A 22 -11.03 -18.26 -2.13
N SER A 23 -10.38 -17.10 -2.03
CA SER A 23 -11.04 -15.84 -1.69
C SER A 23 -11.61 -15.11 -2.92
N GLY A 24 -11.59 -15.73 -4.11
CA GLY A 24 -12.07 -15.11 -5.35
C GLY A 24 -11.12 -14.05 -5.93
N LEU A 25 -9.88 -13.99 -5.45
CA LEU A 25 -8.88 -13.04 -5.92
C LEU A 25 -8.03 -13.66 -7.03
N VAL A 26 -7.71 -12.88 -8.06
CA VAL A 26 -6.76 -13.24 -9.10
C VAL A 26 -5.40 -12.63 -8.72
N PRO A 27 -4.38 -13.44 -8.38
CA PRO A 27 -3.05 -12.92 -8.14
C PRO A 27 -2.49 -12.31 -9.43
N SER A 28 -2.10 -11.04 -9.37
CA SER A 28 -1.38 -10.36 -10.44
C SER A 28 0.04 -10.09 -9.94
N MET A 29 1.02 -10.61 -10.65
CA MET A 29 2.43 -10.23 -10.49
C MET A 29 2.69 -9.26 -11.62
N GLY A 30 2.93 -7.98 -11.30
CA GLY A 30 3.12 -6.92 -12.29
C GLY A 30 4.19 -7.24 -13.34
N SER A 31 4.31 -6.39 -14.35
CA SER A 31 5.30 -6.62 -15.41
C SER A 31 6.72 -6.43 -14.85
N ILE A 32 7.66 -7.29 -15.28
CA ILE A 32 9.05 -7.21 -14.82
C ILE A 32 9.67 -5.88 -15.29
N GLY A 33 10.12 -5.07 -14.34
CA GLY A 33 10.83 -3.82 -14.62
C GLY A 33 9.93 -2.66 -15.02
N ASP A 34 8.61 -2.75 -14.80
CA ASP A 34 7.71 -1.60 -14.98
C ASP A 34 7.80 -0.66 -13.78
N CYS A 35 8.34 0.54 -14.01
CA CYS A 35 8.48 1.55 -12.97
C CYS A 35 7.13 2.17 -12.57
N TYR A 36 6.12 2.15 -13.45
CA TYR A 36 4.80 2.71 -13.15
C TYR A 36 4.07 1.89 -12.09
N ASP A 37 4.16 0.55 -12.18
CA ASP A 37 3.56 -0.36 -11.20
C ASP A 37 4.11 -0.12 -9.79
N ASN A 38 5.41 0.20 -9.66
CA ASN A 38 6.07 0.39 -8.38
C ASN A 38 6.08 1.84 -7.88
N ALA A 39 5.96 2.84 -8.78
CA ALA A 39 6.10 4.25 -8.42
C ALA A 39 5.12 4.71 -7.33
N MET A 40 3.89 4.19 -7.32
CA MET A 40 2.88 4.54 -6.31
C MET A 40 3.30 4.07 -4.91
N ILE A 41 3.74 2.81 -4.78
CA ILE A 41 4.10 2.25 -3.48
C ILE A 41 5.43 2.83 -2.98
N GLU A 42 6.39 3.09 -3.88
CA GLU A 42 7.64 3.78 -3.53
C GLU A 42 7.39 5.20 -2.99
N SER A 43 6.50 5.96 -3.65
CA SER A 43 6.11 7.30 -3.20
C SER A 43 5.46 7.26 -1.81
N PHE A 44 4.65 6.24 -1.52
CA PHE A 44 4.10 6.03 -0.19
C PHE A 44 5.19 5.75 0.85
N TRP A 45 6.09 4.80 0.58
CA TRP A 45 7.16 4.44 1.51
C TRP A 45 8.12 5.59 1.81
N GLY A 46 8.48 6.39 0.79
CA GLY A 46 9.32 7.57 0.99
C GLY A 46 8.71 8.58 1.97
N ARG A 47 7.37 8.76 1.92
CA ARG A 47 6.65 9.64 2.85
C ARG A 47 6.56 9.03 4.24
N LEU A 48 6.16 7.76 4.36
CA LEU A 48 6.07 7.06 5.65
C LEU A 48 7.43 7.08 6.37
N GLN A 49 8.52 6.85 5.64
CA GLN A 49 9.87 6.93 6.19
C GLN A 49 10.18 8.33 6.72
N THR A 50 10.06 9.35 5.86
CA THR A 50 10.44 10.72 6.20
C THR A 50 9.59 11.32 7.32
N GLU A 51 8.30 11.02 7.32
CA GLU A 51 7.35 11.69 8.21
C GLU A 51 7.06 10.93 9.50
N LEU A 52 7.24 9.60 9.53
CA LEU A 52 6.99 8.78 10.70
C LEU A 52 8.27 8.07 11.17
N LEU A 53 8.83 7.19 10.34
CA LEU A 53 9.84 6.24 10.79
C LEU A 53 11.14 6.92 11.20
N ASN A 54 11.56 7.94 10.45
CA ASN A 54 12.82 8.65 10.65
C ASN A 54 12.72 9.80 11.67
N ARG A 55 11.54 10.04 12.27
CA ARG A 55 11.33 11.14 13.22
C ARG A 55 11.90 10.87 14.61
N LYS A 56 11.93 9.61 15.04
CA LYS A 56 12.42 9.22 16.36
C LYS A 56 12.90 7.77 16.36
N ARG A 57 13.64 7.40 17.40
CA ARG A 57 13.95 6.01 17.69
C ARG A 57 12.78 5.35 18.42
N TRP A 58 12.42 4.15 17.98
CA TRP A 58 11.34 3.34 18.54
C TRP A 58 11.91 2.37 19.57
N LYS A 59 11.24 2.23 20.72
CA LYS A 59 11.73 1.35 21.80
C LYS A 59 11.27 -0.09 21.61
N THR A 60 10.08 -0.29 21.05
CA THR A 60 9.49 -1.62 20.86
C THR A 60 8.85 -1.75 19.48
N ARG A 61 8.71 -3.00 19.01
CA ARG A 61 7.97 -3.31 17.78
C ARG A 61 6.49 -2.97 17.90
N ILE A 62 5.90 -3.10 19.08
CA ILE A 62 4.48 -2.79 19.32
C ILE A 62 4.26 -1.27 19.21
N GLU A 63 5.13 -0.46 19.80
CA GLU A 63 5.08 1.00 19.67
C GLU A 63 5.13 1.42 18.20
N LEU A 64 6.05 0.84 17.43
CA LEU A 64 6.18 1.11 16.02
C LEU A 64 4.94 0.67 15.23
N ALA A 65 4.43 -0.54 15.49
CA ALA A 65 3.25 -1.07 14.82
C ALA A 65 2.01 -0.19 15.05
N ASN A 66 1.79 0.25 16.30
CA ASN A 66 0.70 1.17 16.63
C ASN A 66 0.87 2.51 15.91
N ALA A 67 2.08 3.07 15.88
CA ALA A 67 2.33 4.33 15.19
C ALA A 67 2.13 4.23 13.67
N ILE A 68 2.52 3.10 13.05
CA ILE A 68 2.25 2.82 11.64
C ILE A 68 0.74 2.71 11.40
N PHE A 69 0.02 2.00 12.29
CA PHE A 69 -1.43 1.87 12.20
C PHE A 69 -2.12 3.23 12.29
N ASP A 70 -1.77 4.05 13.27
CA ASP A 70 -2.33 5.41 13.45
C ASP A 70 -2.03 6.29 12.23
N TYR A 71 -0.78 6.25 11.74
CA TYR A 71 -0.39 6.98 10.55
C TYR A 71 -1.22 6.56 9.33
N LEU A 72 -1.46 5.26 9.13
CA LEU A 72 -2.22 4.78 7.98
C LEU A 72 -3.73 5.07 8.12
N ALA A 73 -4.32 4.61 9.21
CA ALA A 73 -5.78 4.60 9.40
C ALA A 73 -6.34 6.00 9.67
N ILE A 74 -5.61 6.83 10.42
CA ILE A 74 -6.09 8.16 10.82
C ILE A 74 -5.53 9.22 9.89
N PHE A 75 -4.20 9.28 9.75
CA PHE A 75 -3.60 10.39 9.02
C PHE A 75 -3.65 10.21 7.51
N HIS A 76 -3.13 9.09 6.97
CA HIS A 76 -3.02 8.86 5.54
C HIS A 76 -4.39 8.74 4.86
N ASN A 77 -5.24 7.86 5.37
CA ASN A 77 -6.51 7.55 4.70
C ASN A 77 -7.61 8.58 4.92
N ARG A 78 -7.63 9.26 6.10
CA ARG A 78 -8.75 10.13 6.50
C ARG A 78 -8.44 11.61 6.55
N GLN A 79 -7.17 12.03 6.62
CA GLN A 79 -6.82 13.43 6.83
C GLN A 79 -5.92 13.99 5.72
N ARG A 80 -5.01 13.18 5.16
CA ARG A 80 -4.12 13.62 4.10
C ARG A 80 -4.89 13.81 2.80
N ARG A 81 -4.79 15.01 2.24
CA ARG A 81 -5.29 15.34 0.91
C ARG A 81 -4.20 15.08 -0.14
N HIS A 82 -4.57 14.48 -1.25
CA HIS A 82 -3.67 14.16 -2.34
C HIS A 82 -4.02 14.98 -3.59
N SER A 83 -3.04 15.68 -4.18
CA SER A 83 -3.24 16.46 -5.41
C SER A 83 -3.74 15.59 -6.58
N ALA A 84 -3.19 14.37 -6.70
CA ALA A 84 -3.63 13.38 -7.68
C ALA A 84 -5.11 12.96 -7.52
N LEU A 85 -5.69 13.13 -6.33
CA LEU A 85 -7.09 12.81 -6.03
C LEU A 85 -7.99 14.08 -6.04
N GLY A 86 -7.55 15.16 -6.68
CA GLY A 86 -8.29 16.43 -6.69
C GLY A 86 -8.33 17.11 -5.32
N MET A 87 -7.25 16.97 -4.54
CA MET A 87 -7.17 17.45 -3.16
C MET A 87 -8.23 16.81 -2.25
N ARG A 88 -8.51 15.53 -2.42
CA ARG A 88 -9.34 14.71 -1.53
C ARG A 88 -8.49 13.71 -0.76
N THR A 89 -9.04 13.20 0.33
CA THR A 89 -8.47 12.07 1.07
C THR A 89 -8.74 10.75 0.33
N PRO A 90 -7.93 9.71 0.56
CA PRO A 90 -8.18 8.39 -0.04
C PRO A 90 -9.60 7.88 0.25
N ILE A 91 -10.10 8.02 1.49
CA ILE A 91 -11.46 7.58 1.83
C ILE A 91 -12.53 8.40 1.11
N GLU A 92 -12.40 9.72 1.04
CA GLU A 92 -13.35 10.54 0.28
C GLU A 92 -13.36 10.17 -1.21
N PHE A 93 -12.17 9.92 -1.78
CA PHE A 93 -12.06 9.48 -3.16
C PHE A 93 -12.76 8.14 -3.38
N GLU A 94 -12.47 7.14 -2.55
CA GLU A 94 -13.11 5.82 -2.62
C GLU A 94 -14.63 5.90 -2.48
N LEU A 95 -15.17 6.66 -1.52
CA LEU A 95 -16.62 6.81 -1.32
C LEU A 95 -17.32 7.41 -2.56
N LEU A 96 -16.67 8.35 -3.24
CA LEU A 96 -17.20 8.95 -4.47
C LEU A 96 -17.16 7.97 -5.66
N HIS A 97 -16.17 7.09 -5.73
CA HIS A 97 -16.03 6.14 -6.85
C HIS A 97 -16.81 4.84 -6.62
N GLN A 98 -17.01 4.43 -5.36
CA GLN A 98 -17.86 3.28 -5.01
C GLN A 98 -19.34 3.53 -5.34
N SER A 99 -19.82 4.77 -5.20
CA SER A 99 -21.17 5.15 -5.63
C SER A 99 -21.34 5.21 -7.15
N ALA A 100 -20.25 5.20 -7.91
CA ALA A 100 -20.24 5.31 -9.37
C ALA A 100 -20.05 3.96 -10.10
N GLN A 101 -19.75 2.87 -9.38
CA GLN A 101 -19.66 1.54 -9.98
C GLN A 101 -20.99 0.79 -9.80
N PRO A 102 -21.74 0.46 -10.88
CA PRO A 102 -22.85 -0.46 -10.76
C PRO A 102 -22.29 -1.82 -10.32
N VAL A 103 -22.89 -2.36 -9.25
CA VAL A 103 -22.65 -3.73 -8.82
C VAL A 103 -23.00 -4.65 -10.00
N ALA A 104 -21.98 -5.32 -10.54
CA ALA A 104 -22.15 -6.38 -11.53
C ALA A 104 -22.52 -7.70 -10.85
#